data_AF-A0AAP9GB57-F1
#
_entry.id   AF-A0AAP9GB57-F1
#
_cell.length_a   1.000
_cell.length_b   1.000
_cell.length_c   1.000
_cell.angle_alpha   90.00
_cell.angle_beta   90.00
_cell.angle_gamma   90.00
#
_symmetry.space_group_name_H-M   'P 1'
#
loop_
_entity.id
_entity.type
_entity.pdbx_description
1 polymer ?
#
loop_
_entity_poly.entity_id
_entity_poly.type
_entity_poly.pdbx_seq_one_letter_code
_entity_poly.pdbx_strand_id
1 'polypeptide(L)'
;MEFTLKCENMNPFRGLIYEWKVTNGTDEIIGVYVGKASNGISRPLKDYKRNVAKIIAKKPYRKSNPDGFRKVHLALHTAVVNKHSIELTILENVTEGQCINLLEQQYISKAREKHGKLCLNG
;
A
#
# COMPACT_ATOMS: atom_id res chain seq x y z
N MET A 1 -13.21 -1.96 -3.12
CA MET A 1 -12.20 -2.11 -2.06
C MET A 1 -12.40 -0.98 -1.10
N GLU A 2 -12.89 -1.32 0.08
CA GLU A 2 -13.02 -0.41 1.21
C GLU A 2 -11.84 -0.65 2.15
N PHE A 3 -11.42 0.41 2.85
CA PHE A 3 -10.30 0.37 3.78
C PHE A 3 -10.45 1.49 4.81
N THR A 4 -9.85 1.30 5.98
CA THR A 4 -9.74 2.37 6.99
C THR A 4 -8.50 3.20 6.68
N LEU A 5 -8.66 4.52 6.60
CA LEU A 5 -7.55 5.46 6.44
C LEU A 5 -7.11 5.99 7.80
N LYS A 6 -5.84 5.82 8.13
CA LYS A 6 -5.17 6.47 9.26
C LYS A 6 -4.21 7.53 8.74
N CYS A 7 -4.55 8.79 8.94
CA CYS A 7 -3.69 9.92 8.59
C CYS A 7 -3.87 11.06 9.59
N GLU A 8 -2.87 11.26 10.44
CA GLU A 8 -2.85 12.40 11.38
C GLU A 8 -1.87 13.45 10.85
N ASN A 9 -2.29 14.72 10.86
CA ASN A 9 -1.45 15.89 10.54
C ASN A 9 -0.62 15.79 9.25
N MET A 10 -1.23 15.27 8.17
CA MET A 10 -0.56 15.06 6.89
C MET A 10 -0.96 16.10 5.84
N ASN A 11 0.00 16.56 5.06
CA ASN A 11 -0.20 17.35 3.85
C ASN A 11 -0.40 16.41 2.63
N PRO A 12 -1.61 16.39 2.02
CA PRO A 12 -1.95 15.44 0.95
C PRO A 12 -1.27 15.73 -0.39
N PHE A 13 -0.65 16.89 -0.54
CA PHE A 13 0.02 17.34 -1.77
C PHE A 13 1.53 17.06 -1.77
N ARG A 14 2.11 16.75 -0.61
CA ARG A 14 3.54 16.43 -0.50
C ARG A 14 3.82 14.97 -0.80
N GLY A 15 5.06 14.70 -1.21
CA GLY A 15 5.58 13.34 -1.22
C GLY A 15 5.37 12.68 0.15
N LEU A 16 5.08 11.38 0.17
CA LEU A 16 4.81 10.68 1.42
C LEU A 16 5.17 9.21 1.36
N ILE A 17 5.34 8.63 2.55
CA ILE A 17 5.44 7.19 2.78
C ILE A 17 4.13 6.69 3.38
N TYR A 18 3.68 5.51 2.95
CA TYR A 18 2.46 4.88 3.42
C TYR A 18 2.64 3.38 3.64
N GLU A 19 1.77 2.81 4.46
CA GLU A 19 1.69 1.38 4.76
C GLU A 19 0.29 0.86 4.44
N TRP A 20 0.22 -0.25 3.71
CA TRP A 20 -0.95 -1.10 3.65
C TRP A 20 -0.78 -2.24 4.65
N LYS A 21 -1.79 -2.45 5.50
CA LYS A 21 -1.85 -3.56 6.44
C LYS A 21 -3.15 -4.33 6.23
N VAL A 22 -3.05 -5.65 6.20
CA VAL A 22 -4.20 -6.57 6.09
C VAL A 22 -4.27 -7.42 7.34
N THR A 23 -5.44 -7.47 7.97
CA THR A 23 -5.75 -8.36 9.09
C THR A 23 -6.89 -9.32 8.73
N ASN A 24 -6.79 -10.56 9.19
CA ASN A 24 -7.84 -11.57 8.99
C ASN A 24 -9.02 -11.36 9.96
N GLY A 25 -9.98 -12.28 9.95
CA GLY A 25 -11.16 -12.23 10.84
C GLY A 25 -10.88 -12.49 12.33
N THR A 26 -9.63 -12.81 12.69
CA THR A 26 -9.16 -12.99 14.08
C THR A 26 -8.20 -11.87 14.51
N ASP A 27 -8.19 -10.76 13.78
CA ASP A 27 -7.31 -9.60 13.98
C ASP A 27 -5.80 -9.87 13.83
N GLU A 28 -5.41 -11.02 13.29
CA GLU A 28 -4.02 -11.33 13.00
C GLU A 28 -3.55 -10.62 11.73
N ILE A 29 -2.35 -10.04 11.77
CA ILE A 29 -1.74 -9.42 10.59
C ILE A 29 -1.28 -10.51 9.63
N ILE A 30 -1.78 -10.47 8.40
CA ILE A 30 -1.45 -11.44 7.34
C ILE A 30 -0.70 -10.81 6.17
N GLY A 31 -0.53 -9.49 6.18
CA GLY A 31 0.26 -8.80 5.16
C GLY A 31 0.52 -7.34 5.50
N VAL A 32 1.76 -6.90 5.26
CA VAL A 32 2.19 -5.50 5.39
C VAL A 32 2.94 -5.08 4.14
N TYR A 33 2.66 -3.91 3.60
CA TYR A 33 3.39 -3.35 2.47
C TYR A 33 3.68 -1.87 2.70
N VAL A 34 4.95 -1.48 2.60
CA VAL A 34 5.36 -0.08 2.61
C VAL A 34 5.59 0.41 1.19
N GLY A 35 5.11 1.60 0.89
CA GLY A 35 5.40 2.26 -0.38
C GLY A 35 5.48 3.77 -0.26
N LYS A 36 5.89 4.40 -1.35
CA LYS A 36 5.96 5.84 -1.47
C LYS A 36 5.04 6.40 -2.55
N ALA A 37 4.63 7.64 -2.37
CA ALA A 37 3.97 8.44 -3.39
C ALA A 37 4.67 9.80 -3.48
N SER A 38 5.36 10.09 -4.58
CA SER A 38 6.13 11.32 -4.74
C SER A 38 5.25 12.57 -4.93
N ASN A 39 4.04 12.39 -5.46
CA ASN A 39 3.16 13.48 -5.89
C ASN A 39 1.85 13.49 -5.08
N GLY A 40 1.96 13.31 -3.76
CA GLY A 40 0.79 13.31 -2.88
C GLY A 40 0.05 11.98 -2.78
N ILE A 41 -1.05 12.02 -2.02
CA ILE A 41 -1.78 10.84 -1.53
C ILE A 41 -2.59 10.09 -2.60
N SER A 42 -2.68 10.61 -3.83
CA SER A 42 -3.56 10.05 -4.85
C SER A 42 -3.25 8.59 -5.18
N ARG A 43 -1.97 8.21 -5.21
CA ARG A 43 -1.56 6.83 -5.53
C ARG A 43 -2.15 5.82 -4.54
N PRO A 44 -1.88 5.89 -3.22
CA PRO A 44 -2.46 4.93 -2.28
C PRO A 44 -4.00 5.01 -2.26
N LEU A 45 -4.64 6.18 -2.33
CA LEU A 45 -6.11 6.23 -2.29
C LEU A 45 -6.80 5.68 -3.55
N LYS A 46 -6.30 6.02 -4.74
CA LYS A 46 -7.04 5.82 -6.00
C LYS A 46 -6.45 4.70 -6.85
N ASP A 47 -5.13 4.67 -7.03
CA ASP A 47 -4.50 3.76 -7.98
C ASP A 47 -4.62 2.30 -7.52
N TYR A 48 -4.44 2.05 -6.23
CA TYR A 48 -4.60 0.72 -5.63
C TYR A 48 -6.05 0.24 -5.76
N LYS A 49 -7.03 1.07 -5.38
CA LYS A 49 -8.47 0.76 -5.54
C LYS A 49 -8.81 0.44 -6.99
N ARG A 50 -8.32 1.24 -7.93
CA ARG A 50 -8.53 1.03 -9.38
C ARG A 50 -7.91 -0.27 -9.88
N ASN A 51 -6.67 -0.58 -9.47
CA ASN A 51 -5.99 -1.80 -9.92
C ASN A 51 -6.63 -3.06 -9.33
N VAL A 52 -7.06 -3.03 -8.07
CA VAL A 52 -7.83 -4.14 -7.47
C VAL A 52 -9.17 -4.33 -8.19
N ALA A 53 -9.88 -3.25 -8.54
CA ALA A 53 -11.10 -3.34 -9.33
C ALA A 53 -10.87 -3.96 -10.73
N LYS A 54 -9.71 -3.67 -11.36
CA LYS A 54 -9.33 -4.33 -12.62
C LYS A 54 -9.13 -5.84 -12.44
N ILE A 55 -8.45 -6.26 -11.38
CA ILE A 55 -8.24 -7.69 -11.08
C ILE A 55 -9.59 -8.40 -10.92
N ILE A 56 -10.50 -7.83 -10.13
CA ILE A 56 -11.86 -8.37 -9.92
C ILE A 56 -12.61 -8.51 -11.25
N ALA A 57 -12.53 -7.48 -12.10
CA ALA A 57 -13.16 -7.46 -13.42
C ALA A 57 -12.40 -8.27 -14.49
N LYS A 58 -11.34 -9.00 -14.12
CA LYS A 58 -10.45 -9.75 -15.04
C LYS A 58 -9.91 -8.88 -16.19
N LYS A 59 -9.62 -7.61 -15.91
CA LYS A 59 -9.04 -6.64 -16.85
C LYS A 59 -7.52 -6.58 -16.71
N PRO A 60 -6.77 -6.35 -17.81
CA PRO A 60 -5.32 -6.24 -17.75
C PRO A 60 -4.86 -5.03 -16.93
N TYR A 61 -3.66 -5.11 -16.35
CA TYR A 61 -3.03 -4.00 -15.64
C TYR A 61 -2.82 -2.80 -16.57
N ARG A 62 -2.10 -3.02 -17.67
CA ARG A 62 -1.89 -2.08 -18.79
C ARG A 62 -1.92 -2.84 -20.11
N LYS A 63 -2.28 -2.18 -21.22
CA LYS A 63 -2.32 -2.81 -22.55
C LYS A 63 -0.98 -3.44 -22.94
N SER A 64 0.13 -2.75 -22.65
CA SER A 64 1.50 -3.21 -22.95
C SER A 64 2.10 -4.12 -21.88
N ASN A 65 1.46 -4.27 -20.72
CA ASN A 65 1.91 -5.13 -19.63
C ASN A 65 0.67 -5.66 -18.88
N PRO A 66 -0.03 -6.66 -19.45
CA PRO A 66 -1.31 -7.12 -18.94
C PRO A 66 -1.22 -7.73 -17.54
N ASP A 67 -0.11 -8.39 -17.22
CA ASP A 67 0.09 -9.14 -15.97
C ASP A 67 0.94 -8.38 -14.93
N GLY A 68 1.27 -7.12 -15.19
CA GLY A 68 2.15 -6.29 -14.35
C GLY A 68 1.57 -5.85 -12.99
N PHE A 69 0.54 -6.54 -12.49
CA PHE A 69 0.02 -6.26 -11.16
C PHE A 69 1.05 -6.64 -10.08
N ARG A 70 1.50 -5.64 -9.33
CA ARG A 70 2.37 -5.82 -8.16
C ARG A 70 1.77 -6.75 -7.11
N LYS A 71 2.62 -7.41 -6.31
CA LYS A 71 2.23 -8.31 -5.22
C LYS A 71 1.23 -7.70 -4.25
N VAL A 72 1.40 -6.43 -3.90
CA VAL A 72 0.45 -5.70 -3.04
C VAL A 72 -0.95 -5.57 -3.67
N HIS A 73 -1.08 -5.40 -4.99
CA HIS A 73 -2.40 -5.39 -5.62
C HIS A 73 -3.08 -6.75 -5.52
N LEU A 74 -2.30 -7.83 -5.69
CA LEU A 74 -2.79 -9.20 -5.56
C LEU A 74 -3.21 -9.50 -4.11
N ALA A 75 -2.40 -9.10 -3.13
CA ALA A 75 -2.69 -9.27 -1.72
C ALA A 75 -3.96 -8.51 -1.29
N LEU A 76 -4.13 -7.26 -1.74
CA LEU A 76 -5.34 -6.49 -1.47
C LEU A 76 -6.58 -7.07 -2.17
N HIS A 77 -6.43 -7.61 -3.38
CA HIS A 77 -7.50 -8.36 -4.04
C HIS A 77 -7.91 -9.59 -3.22
N THR A 78 -6.95 -10.40 -2.78
CA THR A 78 -7.20 -11.55 -1.91
C THR A 78 -7.90 -11.14 -0.62
N ALA A 79 -7.47 -10.04 0.00
CA ALA A 79 -8.11 -9.48 1.18
C ALA A 79 -9.58 -9.11 0.94
N VAL A 80 -9.89 -8.48 -0.20
CA VAL A 80 -11.28 -8.15 -0.58
C VAL A 80 -12.13 -9.41 -0.76
N VAL A 81 -11.62 -10.42 -1.47
CA VAL A 81 -12.35 -11.68 -1.71
C VAL A 81 -12.65 -12.40 -0.38
N ASN A 82 -11.66 -12.44 0.52
CA ASN A 82 -11.78 -13.11 1.81
C ASN A 82 -12.42 -12.25 2.90
N LYS A 83 -12.93 -11.05 2.56
CA LYS A 83 -13.54 -10.10 3.50
C LYS A 83 -12.64 -9.77 4.70
N HIS A 84 -11.33 -9.68 4.45
CA HIS A 84 -10.35 -9.25 5.43
C HIS A 84 -10.35 -7.74 5.61
N SER A 85 -9.89 -7.29 6.77
CA SER A 85 -9.76 -5.87 7.08
C SER A 85 -8.53 -5.30 6.40
N ILE A 86 -8.68 -4.12 5.80
CA ILE A 86 -7.61 -3.41 5.09
C ILE A 86 -7.46 -2.03 5.73
N GLU A 87 -6.24 -1.71 6.13
CA GLU A 87 -5.85 -0.41 6.68
C GLU A 87 -4.80 0.24 5.78
N LEU A 88 -5.00 1.52 5.47
CA LEU A 88 -4.00 2.40 4.88
C LEU A 88 -3.55 3.39 5.93
N THR A 89 -2.27 3.36 6.30
CA THR A 89 -1.67 4.33 7.20
C THR A 89 -0.71 5.22 6.43
N ILE A 90 -0.86 6.53 6.57
CA ILE A 90 0.12 7.48 6.05
C ILE A 90 1.15 7.72 7.14
N LEU A 91 2.39 7.31 6.86
CA LEU A 91 3.45 7.22 7.86
C LEU A 91 4.18 8.56 8.04
N GLU A 92 4.55 9.20 6.94
CA GLU A 92 5.35 10.43 6.97
C GLU A 92 5.22 11.22 5.67
N ASN A 93 5.11 12.55 5.73
CA ASN A 93 5.37 13.42 4.58
C ASN A 93 6.86 13.65 4.40
N VAL A 94 7.32 13.54 3.16
CA VAL A 94 8.67 13.94 2.76
C VAL A 94 8.82 15.45 2.94
N THR A 95 9.85 15.85 3.67
CA THR A 95 10.24 17.24 3.88
C THR A 95 11.27 17.70 2.85
N GLU A 96 11.53 19.00 2.81
CA GLU A 96 12.51 19.58 1.90
C GLU A 96 13.92 19.00 2.18
N GLY A 97 14.64 18.63 1.12
CA GLY A 97 15.97 18.01 1.21
C GLY A 97 15.97 16.50 1.52
N GLN A 98 14.85 15.89 1.91
CA GLN A 98 14.79 14.44 2.10
C GLN A 98 14.71 13.68 0.77
N CYS A 99 15.52 12.63 0.66
CA CYS A 99 15.38 11.66 -0.44
C CYS A 99 14.30 10.64 -0.11
N ILE A 100 13.14 10.73 -0.78
CA ILE A 100 12.00 9.81 -0.59
C ILE A 100 12.37 8.33 -0.77
N ASN A 101 13.38 8.03 -1.62
CA ASN A 101 13.83 6.65 -1.83
C ASN A 101 14.55 6.11 -0.59
N LEU A 102 15.42 6.92 0.03
CA LEU A 102 16.11 6.53 1.26
C LEU A 102 15.11 6.39 2.41
N LEU A 103 14.16 7.33 2.52
CA LEU A 103 13.10 7.27 3.52
C LEU A 103 12.25 6.02 3.36
N GLU A 104 11.83 5.67 2.14
CA GLU A 104 11.10 4.42 1.86
C GLU A 104 11.90 3.18 2.29
N GLN A 105 13.21 3.12 2.01
CA GLN A 105 14.04 1.98 2.42
C GLN A 105 14.14 1.87 3.95
N GLN A 106 14.25 2.99 4.67
CA GLN A 106 14.24 2.99 6.13
C GLN A 106 12.92 2.42 6.68
N TYR A 107 11.78 2.83 6.13
CA TYR A 107 10.48 2.30 6.55
C TYR A 107 10.26 0.84 6.15
N ILE A 108 10.75 0.40 4.99
CA ILE A 108 10.75 -1.01 4.60
C ILE A 108 11.57 -1.83 5.61
N SER A 109 12.76 -1.33 6.01
CA SER A 109 13.60 -2.00 7.01
C SER A 109 12.89 -2.14 8.36
N LYS A 110 12.30 -1.04 8.86
CA LYS A 110 11.52 -1.04 10.11
C LYS A 110 10.33 -2.00 10.05
N ALA A 111 9.59 -2.02 8.94
CA ALA A 111 8.48 -2.93 8.75
C ALA A 111 8.95 -4.40 8.75
N ARG A 112 10.07 -4.70 8.09
CA ARG A 112 10.64 -6.06 8.06
C ARG A 112 11.14 -6.51 9.43
N GLU A 113 11.77 -5.63 10.19
CA GLU A 113 12.17 -5.92 11.57
C GLU A 113 10.96 -6.25 12.44
N LYS A 114 9.87 -5.48 12.29
CA LYS A 114 8.64 -5.65 13.08
C LYS A 114 7.77 -6.84 12.66
N HIS A 115 7.63 -7.08 11.36
CA HIS A 115 6.64 -8.00 10.80
C HIS A 115 7.25 -9.21 10.06
N GLY A 116 8.56 -9.22 9.86
CA GLY A 116 9.29 -10.33 9.25
C GLY A 116 8.69 -10.78 7.91
N LYS A 117 8.31 -12.07 7.86
CA LYS A 117 7.79 -12.74 6.65
C LYS A 117 6.44 -12.20 6.16
N LEU A 118 5.74 -11.40 6.97
CA LEU A 118 4.46 -10.78 6.58
C LEU A 118 4.67 -9.56 5.66
N CYS A 119 5.89 -9.05 5.53
CA CYS A 119 6.20 -7.96 4.62
C CYS A 119 6.14 -8.40 3.15
N LEU A 120 5.24 -7.80 2.40
CA LEU A 120 5.08 -7.98 0.97
C LEU A 120 6.17 -7.20 0.23
N ASN A 121 6.90 -7.89 -0.65
CA ASN A 121 7.85 -7.22 -1.54
C ASN A 121 7.10 -6.41 -2.61
N GLY A 122 7.62 -5.22 -2.93
CA GLY A 122 7.06 -4.29 -3.91
C GLY A 122 7.24 -4.68 -5.37
#